data_AF-A0A2P6FLY4-F1
#
_entry.id   AF-A0A2P6FLY4-F1
#
_cell.length_a   1.000
_cell.length_b   1.000
_cell.length_c   1.000
_cell.angle_alpha   90.00
_cell.angle_beta   90.00
_cell.angle_gamma   90.00
#
_symmetry.space_group_name_H-M   'P 1'
#
loop_
_entity.id
_entity.type
_entity.pdbx_description
1 polymer ?
#
loop_
_entity_poly.entity_id
_entity_poly.type
_entity_poly.pdbx_seq_one_letter_code
_entity_poly.pdbx_strand_id
1 'polypeptide(L)'
;MYEVCSMLTKKQKNLLIFINKKIRSAGISPSYEEMNVATDHNQLMMDVMERVSLKHNLKVLFHEKPFAGLNGSGNHNNWSLITSDGINLFRPSSSARENLQFLTFFVCTIKAVHDHNELLRASVASAGNDYRLGGQEAPPAIISVFIGERLTAVLDELEHNGNIKVKKGDNMYVKLGIDKIPSIIQDNTDRNRTSPFAFTGNKFEFRAVGSESNVAAPMTVLNLAVADQLNNFASAVDKEINSGMERRLAIIKILRDYIKSSKAVRFEGDGYSEDWIKEAESRKLPHIKDTPRALKAYISKSTKTLYTKYKICTERELEARYEILLENYIKKIQIESRIMGDLALNHIIPTSVTYQNMLIQNANGLKGLEIDNSAVIKTIQEISEHIDIVKNSVYEMIEERKRINKLTDLEAKAVAYCDDVKNKYFKKLRYSVDKLELYVDSEVWPLPKYRELLFIR
;
A
#
# COMPACT_ATOMS: atom_id res chain seq x y z
N MET A 1 9.92 -7.21 10.29
CA MET A 1 8.88 -7.50 11.28
C MET A 1 7.82 -8.47 10.75
N TYR A 2 7.55 -8.52 9.43
CA TYR A 2 6.59 -9.43 8.79
C TYR A 2 6.89 -10.93 8.95
N GLU A 3 8.18 -11.29 8.94
CA GLU A 3 8.64 -12.69 9.10
C GLU A 3 9.39 -12.91 10.41
N VAL A 4 9.38 -11.89 11.28
CA VAL A 4 10.20 -11.83 12.51
C VAL A 4 9.35 -11.80 13.79
N CYS A 5 8.12 -11.30 13.72
CA CYS A 5 7.26 -11.17 14.90
C CYS A 5 6.75 -12.50 15.49
N SER A 6 7.07 -13.66 14.89
CA SER A 6 6.58 -14.98 15.33
C SER A 6 7.61 -15.81 16.12
N MET A 7 8.78 -15.28 16.48
CA MET A 7 9.89 -16.15 16.92
C MET A 7 10.66 -15.67 18.16
N LEU A 8 10.02 -15.70 19.34
CA LEU A 8 10.63 -15.23 20.61
C LEU A 8 10.72 -16.36 21.67
N THR A 9 11.81 -16.34 22.47
CA THR A 9 12.32 -17.35 23.42
C THR A 9 11.60 -17.42 24.78
N LYS A 10 11.94 -18.40 25.63
CA LYS A 10 11.31 -18.69 26.95
C LYS A 10 11.41 -17.55 27.98
N LYS A 11 12.39 -16.64 27.88
CA LYS A 11 12.44 -15.39 28.69
C LYS A 11 11.52 -14.29 28.13
N GLN A 12 11.15 -14.40 26.85
CA GLN A 12 10.13 -13.58 26.18
C GLN A 12 8.71 -14.17 26.35
N LYS A 13 8.57 -15.47 26.70
CA LYS A 13 7.29 -16.09 27.11
C LYS A 13 6.69 -15.48 28.37
N ASN A 14 7.50 -14.94 29.30
CA ASN A 14 6.99 -14.24 30.48
C ASN A 14 6.51 -12.80 30.19
N LEU A 15 6.77 -12.26 29.00
CA LEU A 15 6.13 -11.05 28.49
C LEU A 15 4.84 -11.38 27.71
N LEU A 16 4.57 -12.67 27.49
CA LEU A 16 3.47 -13.20 26.69
C LEU A 16 2.55 -14.12 27.50
N ILE A 17 2.52 -13.93 28.81
CA ILE A 17 1.34 -14.25 29.61
C ILE A 17 0.49 -12.99 29.58
N PHE A 18 -0.70 -13.13 28.97
CA PHE A 18 -1.79 -12.16 28.91
C PHE A 18 -1.97 -11.24 27.68
N ILE A 19 -1.58 -11.66 26.46
CA ILE A 19 -2.24 -11.15 25.24
C ILE A 19 -3.62 -11.82 25.13
N ASN A 20 -4.53 -11.52 26.06
CA ASN A 20 -5.77 -12.29 26.23
C ASN A 20 -7.02 -11.42 26.31
N LYS A 21 -7.17 -10.50 25.34
CA LYS A 21 -8.47 -9.94 24.97
C LYS A 21 -8.39 -9.33 23.56
N LYS A 22 -8.96 -10.05 22.59
CA LYS A 22 -9.26 -9.62 21.20
C LYS A 22 -8.05 -9.19 20.36
N ILE A 23 -7.38 -10.14 19.69
CA ILE A 23 -6.78 -9.82 18.38
C ILE A 23 -7.95 -9.83 17.38
N ARG A 24 -8.58 -8.67 17.25
CA ARG A 24 -9.44 -8.31 16.13
C ARG A 24 -8.67 -7.28 15.33
N SER A 25 -8.66 -7.38 13.99
CA SER A 25 -8.42 -6.17 13.21
C SER A 25 -9.44 -5.14 13.67
N ALA A 26 -8.95 -4.04 14.24
CA ALA A 26 -9.76 -2.98 14.79
C ALA A 26 -9.35 -1.68 14.11
N GLY A 27 -10.32 -1.04 13.46
CA GLY A 27 -10.17 0.31 12.94
C GLY A 27 -10.62 1.33 13.98
N ILE A 28 -9.87 2.42 14.11
CA ILE A 28 -10.30 3.63 14.78
C ILE A 28 -10.32 4.73 13.73
N SER A 29 -11.43 5.45 13.63
CA SER A 29 -11.58 6.57 12.71
C SER A 29 -12.06 7.78 13.50
N PRO A 30 -11.21 8.80 13.72
CA PRO A 30 -11.66 10.06 14.30
C PRO A 30 -12.54 10.82 13.30
N SER A 31 -13.23 11.86 13.77
CA SER A 31 -13.80 12.86 12.89
C SER A 31 -12.69 13.52 12.05
N TYR A 32 -13.02 14.00 10.85
CA TYR A 32 -12.05 14.70 10.02
C TYR A 32 -11.68 16.05 10.67
N GLU A 33 -10.45 16.49 10.42
CA GLU A 33 -9.88 17.73 10.96
C GLU A 33 -9.08 18.45 9.87
N GLU A 34 -8.57 19.64 10.17
CA GLU A 34 -7.58 20.31 9.33
C GLU A 34 -6.35 19.39 9.16
N MET A 35 -5.78 19.35 7.96
CA MET A 35 -4.79 18.36 7.54
C MET A 35 -3.60 18.28 8.50
N ASN A 36 -3.03 19.41 8.90
CA ASN A 36 -1.87 19.41 9.79
C ASN A 36 -2.23 18.82 11.15
N VAL A 37 -3.35 19.27 11.74
CA VAL A 37 -3.86 18.76 13.02
C VAL A 37 -4.17 17.25 12.94
N ALA A 38 -4.82 16.80 11.87
CA ALA A 38 -5.13 15.40 11.64
C ALA A 38 -3.87 14.52 11.58
N THR A 39 -2.79 15.02 10.98
CA THR A 39 -1.52 14.29 10.92
C THR A 39 -0.86 14.16 12.29
N ASP A 40 -0.88 15.23 13.09
CA ASP A 40 -0.35 15.23 14.47
C ASP A 40 -1.18 14.30 15.38
N HIS A 41 -2.50 14.38 15.30
CA HIS A 41 -3.40 13.52 16.05
C HIS A 41 -3.25 12.04 15.65
N ASN A 42 -3.00 11.74 14.37
CA ASN A 42 -2.71 10.38 13.95
C ASN A 42 -1.43 9.82 14.61
N GLN A 43 -0.34 10.60 14.61
CA GLN A 43 0.92 10.19 15.25
C GLN A 43 0.74 10.03 16.77
N LEU A 44 0.07 10.97 17.42
CA LEU A 44 -0.22 10.89 18.84
C LEU A 44 -1.09 9.67 19.17
N MET A 45 -2.09 9.36 18.33
CA MET A 45 -2.93 8.18 18.50
C MET A 45 -2.10 6.89 18.44
N MET A 46 -1.17 6.77 17.49
CA MET A 46 -0.30 5.58 17.39
C MET A 46 0.56 5.40 18.65
N ASP A 47 1.15 6.47 19.16
CA ASP A 47 1.95 6.48 20.40
C ASP A 47 1.10 6.16 21.65
N VAL A 48 -0.12 6.70 21.74
CA VAL A 48 -1.07 6.37 22.80
C VAL A 48 -1.47 4.89 22.71
N MET A 49 -1.81 4.38 21.53
CA MET A 49 -2.17 2.97 21.32
C MET A 49 -1.06 2.03 21.75
N GLU A 50 0.21 2.34 21.43
CA GLU A 50 1.34 1.53 21.87
C GLU A 50 1.45 1.48 23.40
N ARG A 51 1.45 2.65 24.06
CA ARG A 51 1.55 2.74 25.52
C ARG A 51 0.37 2.10 26.25
N VAL A 52 -0.85 2.29 25.74
CA VAL A 52 -2.07 1.71 26.30
C VAL A 52 -2.09 0.21 26.10
N SER A 53 -1.66 -0.30 24.94
CA SER A 53 -1.61 -1.75 24.68
C SER A 53 -0.81 -2.48 25.76
N LEU A 54 0.37 -1.95 26.13
CA LEU A 54 1.23 -2.54 27.16
C LEU A 54 0.57 -2.57 28.55
N LYS A 55 -0.20 -1.54 28.91
CA LYS A 55 -0.98 -1.51 30.17
C LYS A 55 -2.06 -2.58 30.22
N HIS A 56 -2.52 -3.04 29.07
CA HIS A 56 -3.49 -4.13 28.93
C HIS A 56 -2.84 -5.48 28.65
N ASN A 57 -1.51 -5.61 28.79
CA ASN A 57 -0.74 -6.80 28.43
C ASN A 57 -0.91 -7.22 26.96
N LEU A 58 -1.23 -6.26 26.10
CA LEU A 58 -1.34 -6.44 24.64
C LEU A 58 -0.12 -5.81 23.95
N LYS A 59 0.12 -6.20 22.71
CA LYS A 59 1.02 -5.49 21.80
C LYS A 59 0.26 -5.07 20.56
N VAL A 60 0.23 -3.77 20.28
CA VAL A 60 -0.26 -3.26 19.00
C VAL A 60 0.76 -3.55 17.90
N LEU A 61 0.28 -3.98 16.74
CA LEU A 61 1.09 -4.24 15.55
C LEU A 61 0.63 -3.31 14.44
N PHE A 62 1.45 -2.29 14.14
CA PHE A 62 1.20 -1.36 13.02
C PHE A 62 1.81 -1.83 11.70
N HIS A 63 2.50 -2.97 11.69
CA HIS A 63 3.06 -3.51 10.47
C HIS A 63 1.94 -3.77 9.45
N GLU A 64 2.13 -3.34 8.19
CA GLU A 64 1.09 -3.38 7.15
C GLU A 64 0.57 -4.79 6.84
N LYS A 65 1.39 -5.78 7.16
CA LYS A 65 1.06 -7.18 6.99
C LYS A 65 1.62 -7.95 8.19
N PRO A 66 0.94 -8.11 9.32
CA PRO A 66 1.54 -8.79 10.47
C PRO A 66 1.54 -10.32 10.29
N PHE A 67 0.53 -10.86 9.60
CA PHE A 67 0.35 -12.30 9.38
C PHE A 67 0.11 -12.59 7.90
N ALA A 68 0.93 -13.46 7.30
CA ALA A 68 0.71 -13.94 5.94
C ALA A 68 -0.62 -14.71 5.82
N GLY A 69 -1.29 -14.61 4.67
CA GLY A 69 -2.58 -15.30 4.46
C GLY A 69 -3.80 -14.59 5.05
N LEU A 70 -3.62 -13.51 5.83
CA LEU A 70 -4.69 -12.72 6.43
C LEU A 70 -4.67 -11.27 5.95
N ASN A 71 -5.79 -10.57 6.04
CA ASN A 71 -5.92 -9.16 5.62
C ASN A 71 -4.81 -8.28 6.22
N GLY A 72 -4.33 -7.34 5.41
CA GLY A 72 -3.34 -6.37 5.86
C GLY A 72 -3.97 -5.22 6.66
N SER A 73 -3.11 -4.37 7.19
CA SER A 73 -3.47 -3.15 7.92
C SER A 73 -3.08 -1.93 7.09
N GLY A 74 -4.04 -1.08 6.76
CA GLY A 74 -3.83 0.19 6.06
C GLY A 74 -4.22 1.37 6.94
N ASN A 75 -3.81 2.58 6.55
CA ASN A 75 -4.24 3.83 7.16
C ASN A 75 -4.89 4.71 6.08
N HIS A 76 -6.20 4.53 5.83
CA HIS A 76 -6.86 5.20 4.72
C HIS A 76 -6.96 6.71 4.97
N ASN A 77 -6.49 7.50 4.00
CA ASN A 77 -6.50 8.95 4.09
C ASN A 77 -7.74 9.49 3.36
N ASN A 78 -8.75 9.87 4.12
CA ASN A 78 -9.94 10.54 3.61
C ASN A 78 -9.62 12.03 3.40
N TRP A 79 -9.55 12.47 2.16
CA TRP A 79 -9.08 13.78 1.74
C TRP A 79 -10.19 14.59 1.06
N SER A 80 -10.38 15.83 1.50
CA SER A 80 -11.28 16.79 0.88
C SER A 80 -10.73 18.21 0.93
N LEU A 81 -11.30 19.10 0.11
CA LEU A 81 -10.99 20.52 0.12
C LEU A 81 -12.24 21.29 0.54
N ILE A 82 -12.13 22.04 1.63
CA ILE A 82 -13.20 22.88 2.19
C ILE A 82 -12.72 24.32 2.19
N THR A 83 -13.53 25.23 1.64
CA THR A 83 -13.24 26.67 1.63
C THR A 83 -13.37 27.28 3.02
N SER A 84 -12.87 28.51 3.21
CA SER A 84 -12.95 29.21 4.51
C SER A 84 -14.39 29.49 4.97
N ASP A 85 -15.36 29.53 4.05
CA ASP A 85 -16.80 29.66 4.29
C ASP A 85 -17.54 28.31 4.41
N GLY A 86 -16.80 27.19 4.48
CA GLY A 86 -17.35 25.87 4.80
C GLY A 86 -17.89 25.08 3.60
N ILE A 87 -17.61 25.50 2.37
CA ILE A 87 -18.07 24.82 1.15
C ILE A 87 -17.11 23.67 0.84
N ASN A 88 -17.61 22.44 0.86
CA ASN A 88 -16.87 21.28 0.39
C ASN A 88 -16.87 21.23 -1.14
N LEU A 89 -15.69 21.43 -1.74
CA LEU A 89 -15.48 21.50 -3.19
C LEU A 89 -15.65 20.15 -3.90
N PHE A 90 -15.75 19.06 -3.15
CA PHE A 90 -16.02 17.71 -3.65
C PHE A 90 -17.45 17.26 -3.43
N ARG A 91 -18.35 18.13 -2.96
CA ARG A 91 -19.76 17.79 -2.80
C ARG A 91 -20.55 18.18 -4.06
N PRO A 92 -21.17 17.22 -4.78
CA PRO A 92 -22.13 17.56 -5.84
C PRO A 92 -23.32 18.34 -5.28
N SER A 93 -23.89 19.22 -6.10
CA SER A 93 -25.03 20.07 -5.76
C SER A 93 -26.16 19.93 -6.79
N SER A 94 -27.35 20.46 -6.47
CA SER A 94 -28.41 20.67 -7.47
C SER A 94 -28.21 21.95 -8.28
N SER A 95 -27.32 22.86 -7.85
CA SER A 95 -27.00 24.10 -8.54
C SER A 95 -25.98 23.85 -9.64
N ALA A 96 -26.34 24.19 -10.88
CA ALA A 96 -25.47 23.99 -12.04
C ALA A 96 -24.14 24.76 -11.93
N ARG A 97 -24.14 25.94 -11.27
CA ARG A 97 -22.92 26.72 -11.01
C ARG A 97 -22.01 26.01 -10.02
N GLU A 98 -22.57 25.48 -8.95
CA GLU A 98 -21.83 24.70 -7.94
C GLU A 98 -21.31 23.39 -8.52
N ASN A 99 -22.09 22.75 -9.41
CA ASN A 99 -21.65 21.56 -10.13
C ASN A 99 -20.47 21.82 -11.07
N LEU A 100 -20.40 23.00 -11.72
CA LEU A 100 -19.23 23.37 -12.49
C LEU A 100 -17.99 23.55 -11.58
N GLN A 101 -18.16 24.11 -10.39
CA GLN A 101 -17.09 24.22 -9.40
C GLN A 101 -16.65 22.82 -8.94
N PHE A 102 -17.58 21.96 -8.56
CA PHE A 102 -17.31 20.56 -8.22
C PHE A 102 -16.53 19.86 -9.33
N LEU A 103 -17.02 19.90 -10.57
CA LEU A 103 -16.34 19.28 -11.72
C LEU A 103 -14.93 19.84 -11.92
N THR A 104 -14.72 21.13 -11.68
CA THR A 104 -13.40 21.77 -11.76
C THR A 104 -12.41 21.09 -10.81
N PHE A 105 -12.72 21.05 -9.52
CA PHE A 105 -11.81 20.44 -8.53
C PHE A 105 -11.71 18.92 -8.70
N PHE A 106 -12.83 18.27 -9.02
CA PHE A 106 -12.91 16.83 -9.23
C PHE A 106 -12.02 16.36 -10.39
N VAL A 107 -12.18 16.95 -11.58
CA VAL A 107 -11.36 16.60 -12.76
C VAL A 107 -9.90 17.00 -12.56
N CYS A 108 -9.62 18.17 -11.95
CA CYS A 108 -8.25 18.55 -11.64
C CYS A 108 -7.57 17.56 -10.68
N THR A 109 -8.30 17.02 -9.71
CA THR A 109 -7.76 15.99 -8.81
C THR A 109 -7.42 14.70 -9.57
N ILE A 110 -8.32 14.24 -10.46
CA ILE A 110 -8.07 13.04 -11.29
C ILE A 110 -6.85 13.26 -12.18
N LYS A 111 -6.74 14.46 -12.79
CA LYS A 111 -5.60 14.83 -13.63
C LYS A 111 -4.28 14.88 -12.85
N ALA A 112 -4.30 15.40 -11.63
CA ALA A 112 -3.14 15.41 -10.74
C ALA A 112 -2.67 13.98 -10.41
N VAL A 113 -3.60 13.08 -10.10
CA VAL A 113 -3.28 11.67 -9.82
C VAL A 113 -2.73 10.96 -11.06
N HIS A 114 -3.28 11.27 -12.24
CA HIS A 114 -2.76 10.76 -13.51
C HIS A 114 -1.31 11.21 -13.75
N ASP A 115 -1.02 12.50 -13.64
CA ASP A 115 0.29 13.07 -14.01
C ASP A 115 1.39 12.77 -12.99
N HIS A 116 1.02 12.59 -11.72
CA HIS A 116 1.94 12.35 -10.61
C HIS A 116 1.83 10.92 -10.04
N ASN A 117 1.37 9.98 -10.86
CA ASN A 117 1.09 8.58 -10.48
C ASN A 117 2.28 7.90 -9.76
N GLU A 118 3.46 7.96 -10.37
CA GLU A 118 4.68 7.33 -9.83
C GLU A 118 5.08 7.96 -8.50
N LEU A 119 4.95 9.28 -8.37
CA LEU A 119 5.27 10.01 -7.15
C LEU A 119 4.28 9.67 -6.03
N LEU A 120 3.00 9.53 -6.33
CA LEU A 120 1.99 9.05 -5.39
C LEU A 120 2.28 7.61 -4.95
N ARG A 121 2.68 6.72 -5.87
CA ARG A 121 3.13 5.35 -5.55
C ARG A 121 4.38 5.36 -4.65
N ALA A 122 5.33 6.25 -4.91
CA ALA A 122 6.54 6.40 -4.10
C ALA A 122 6.23 6.91 -2.69
N SER A 123 5.24 7.78 -2.54
CA SER A 123 4.85 8.37 -1.25
C SER A 123 4.30 7.39 -0.23
N VAL A 124 3.89 6.21 -0.68
CA VAL A 124 3.38 5.11 0.15
C VAL A 124 4.32 3.89 0.13
N ALA A 125 5.53 4.02 -0.44
CA ALA A 125 6.48 2.92 -0.54
C ALA A 125 7.17 2.66 0.80
N SER A 126 7.05 1.42 1.30
CA SER A 126 7.79 0.94 2.45
C SER A 126 7.98 -0.59 2.35
N ALA A 127 9.02 -1.11 3.00
CA ALA A 127 9.27 -2.55 3.03
C ALA A 127 8.06 -3.36 3.53
N GLY A 128 7.32 -2.83 4.51
CA GLY A 128 6.11 -3.44 5.04
C GLY A 128 4.94 -3.35 4.07
N ASN A 129 4.72 -2.19 3.44
CA ASN A 129 3.61 -1.99 2.50
C ASN A 129 3.79 -2.79 1.20
N ASP A 130 5.03 -3.12 0.80
CA ASP A 130 5.30 -4.04 -0.32
C ASP A 130 4.68 -5.44 -0.09
N TYR A 131 4.52 -5.88 1.16
CA TYR A 131 3.84 -7.14 1.49
C TYR A 131 2.31 -7.02 1.53
N ARG A 132 1.79 -5.78 1.59
CA ARG A 132 0.37 -5.49 1.68
C ARG A 132 -0.25 -5.24 0.31
N LEU A 133 0.34 -4.38 -0.50
CA LEU A 133 -0.24 -3.95 -1.78
C LEU A 133 -0.42 -5.14 -2.74
N GLY A 134 -1.57 -5.18 -3.42
CA GLY A 134 -1.89 -6.21 -4.41
C GLY A 134 -2.46 -7.51 -3.86
N GLY A 135 -3.01 -7.52 -2.63
CA GLY A 135 -3.71 -8.68 -2.11
C GLY A 135 -4.51 -8.42 -0.83
N GLN A 136 -5.51 -9.27 -0.58
CA GLN A 136 -6.26 -9.37 0.69
C GLN A 136 -6.75 -8.00 1.22
N GLU A 137 -7.62 -7.37 0.42
CA GLU A 137 -8.27 -6.06 0.67
C GLU A 137 -7.36 -4.81 0.58
N ALA A 138 -6.11 -4.94 0.13
CA ALA A 138 -5.26 -3.81 -0.15
C ALA A 138 -5.05 -3.60 -1.66
N PRO A 139 -5.13 -2.35 -2.15
CA PRO A 139 -5.09 -2.05 -3.58
C PRO A 139 -3.78 -2.49 -4.25
N PRO A 140 -3.76 -2.74 -5.57
CA PRO A 140 -2.55 -3.06 -6.31
C PRO A 140 -1.57 -1.87 -6.31
N ALA A 141 -0.32 -2.14 -6.67
CA ALA A 141 0.73 -1.13 -6.85
C ALA A 141 0.60 -0.37 -8.19
N ILE A 142 -0.65 -0.15 -8.63
CA ILE A 142 -1.04 0.61 -9.83
C ILE A 142 -1.96 1.70 -9.31
N ILE A 143 -1.53 2.96 -9.32
CA ILE A 143 -2.37 4.06 -8.83
C ILE A 143 -3.47 4.33 -9.86
N SER A 144 -4.71 3.95 -9.57
CA SER A 144 -5.90 4.24 -10.36
C SER A 144 -6.93 5.00 -9.55
N VAL A 145 -7.81 5.70 -10.25
CA VAL A 145 -8.89 6.47 -9.65
C VAL A 145 -10.22 5.80 -9.92
N PHE A 146 -10.94 5.47 -8.85
CA PHE A 146 -12.32 5.00 -8.91
C PHE A 146 -13.27 6.16 -8.66
N ILE A 147 -14.25 6.39 -9.55
CA ILE A 147 -15.22 7.48 -9.39
C ILE A 147 -16.68 7.02 -9.40
N GLY A 148 -16.93 5.75 -9.68
CA GLY A 148 -18.26 5.17 -9.81
C GLY A 148 -18.85 5.39 -11.20
N GLU A 149 -19.63 4.40 -11.67
CA GLU A 149 -20.23 4.37 -13.00
C GLU A 149 -21.00 5.65 -13.37
N ARG A 150 -21.73 6.23 -12.39
CA ARG A 150 -22.53 7.44 -12.62
C ARG A 150 -21.67 8.66 -12.95
N LEU A 151 -20.58 8.89 -12.20
CA LEU A 151 -19.69 10.01 -12.47
C LEU A 151 -18.83 9.75 -13.71
N THR A 152 -18.46 8.48 -13.96
CA THR A 152 -17.82 8.08 -15.22
C THR A 152 -18.69 8.43 -16.42
N ALA A 153 -19.98 8.09 -16.40
CA ALA A 153 -20.92 8.43 -17.46
C ALA A 153 -21.06 9.95 -17.65
N VAL A 154 -21.11 10.74 -16.56
CA VAL A 154 -21.14 12.21 -16.64
C VAL A 154 -19.87 12.76 -17.29
N LEU A 155 -18.70 12.28 -16.91
CA LEU A 155 -17.43 12.72 -17.50
C LEU A 155 -17.35 12.32 -18.99
N ASP A 156 -17.81 11.13 -19.35
CA ASP A 156 -17.83 10.67 -20.73
C ASP A 156 -18.83 11.47 -21.57
N GLU A 157 -20.00 11.82 -21.03
CA GLU A 157 -20.95 12.73 -21.70
C GLU A 157 -20.33 14.12 -21.93
N LEU A 158 -19.62 14.66 -20.93
CA LEU A 158 -18.92 15.96 -21.06
C LEU A 158 -17.81 15.93 -22.12
N GLU A 159 -17.09 14.81 -22.23
CA GLU A 159 -16.07 14.56 -23.26
C GLU A 159 -16.69 14.56 -24.68
N HIS A 160 -17.83 13.89 -24.88
CA HIS A 160 -18.43 13.67 -26.20
C HIS A 160 -19.37 14.80 -26.67
N ASN A 161 -20.01 15.54 -25.75
CA ASN A 161 -20.94 16.64 -26.09
C ASN A 161 -20.25 17.93 -26.60
N GLY A 162 -19.02 17.80 -27.13
CA GLY A 162 -18.15 18.86 -27.65
C GLY A 162 -18.71 19.70 -28.80
N ASN A 163 -19.66 19.15 -29.57
CA ASN A 163 -20.17 19.79 -30.80
C ASN A 163 -21.42 20.66 -30.62
N ILE A 164 -21.89 20.87 -29.39
CA ILE A 164 -23.09 21.65 -29.17
C ILE A 164 -22.76 23.16 -29.26
N LYS A 165 -23.08 23.78 -30.40
CA LYS A 165 -23.11 25.24 -30.53
C LYS A 165 -24.16 25.80 -29.57
N VAL A 166 -23.72 26.41 -28.47
CA VAL A 166 -24.59 27.14 -27.54
C VAL A 166 -24.98 28.46 -28.24
N LYS A 167 -26.25 28.59 -28.63
CA LYS A 167 -26.79 29.83 -29.22
C LYS A 167 -27.11 30.82 -28.09
N LYS A 168 -27.17 32.11 -28.44
CA LYS A 168 -27.57 33.18 -27.52
C LYS A 168 -29.00 32.89 -27.01
N GLY A 169 -29.14 32.59 -25.71
CA GLY A 169 -30.42 32.21 -25.07
C GLY A 169 -30.51 30.77 -24.56
N ASP A 170 -29.59 29.88 -24.94
CA ASP A 170 -29.56 28.51 -24.43
C ASP A 170 -29.04 28.45 -22.99
N ASN A 171 -29.67 27.62 -22.14
CA ASN A 171 -29.07 27.25 -20.85
C ASN A 171 -27.92 26.27 -21.09
N MET A 172 -26.72 26.82 -21.14
CA MET A 172 -25.47 26.10 -21.38
C MET A 172 -25.27 24.90 -20.46
N TYR A 173 -25.69 24.99 -19.19
CA TYR A 173 -25.54 23.89 -18.24
C TYR A 173 -26.42 22.69 -18.61
N VAL A 174 -27.65 22.95 -19.07
CA VAL A 174 -28.61 21.93 -19.52
C VAL A 174 -28.11 21.23 -20.78
N LYS A 175 -27.56 22.00 -21.73
CA LYS A 175 -26.98 21.45 -22.96
C LYS A 175 -25.75 20.56 -22.71
N LEU A 176 -25.03 20.80 -21.61
CA LEU A 176 -23.82 20.08 -21.26
C LEU A 176 -24.05 18.96 -20.23
N GLY A 177 -25.29 18.77 -19.77
CA GLY A 177 -25.63 17.76 -18.76
C GLY A 177 -25.09 18.06 -17.35
N ILE A 178 -24.60 19.27 -17.09
CA ILE A 178 -24.02 19.67 -15.79
C ILE A 178 -25.12 19.84 -14.71
N ASP A 179 -26.34 20.09 -15.14
CA ASP A 179 -27.54 20.08 -14.30
C ASP A 179 -28.01 18.66 -13.93
N LYS A 180 -27.55 17.62 -14.64
CA LYS A 180 -27.93 16.22 -14.43
C LYS A 180 -27.00 15.45 -13.49
N ILE A 181 -26.02 16.10 -12.86
CA ILE A 181 -25.15 15.42 -11.90
C ILE A 181 -26.03 14.90 -10.76
N PRO A 182 -26.13 13.58 -10.57
CA PRO A 182 -27.02 13.03 -9.57
C PRO A 182 -26.57 13.46 -8.17
N SER A 183 -27.52 13.72 -7.28
CA SER A 183 -27.21 13.81 -5.86
C SER A 183 -26.65 12.47 -5.39
N ILE A 184 -25.35 12.41 -5.14
CA ILE A 184 -24.71 11.17 -4.69
C ILE A 184 -25.05 10.99 -3.21
N ILE A 185 -25.91 10.01 -2.92
CA ILE A 185 -26.23 9.61 -1.56
C ILE A 185 -24.98 8.92 -0.99
N GLN A 186 -24.55 9.39 0.18
CA GLN A 186 -23.28 9.10 0.85
C GLN A 186 -23.01 7.60 1.09
N ASP A 187 -24.03 6.74 0.96
CA ASP A 187 -23.95 5.31 1.27
C ASP A 187 -24.14 4.37 0.06
N ASN A 188 -24.47 4.90 -1.13
CA ASN A 188 -24.80 4.11 -2.34
C ASN A 188 -23.75 4.21 -3.45
N THR A 189 -22.53 4.67 -3.16
CA THR A 189 -21.42 4.57 -4.10
C THR A 189 -20.95 3.13 -4.14
N ASP A 190 -20.88 2.56 -5.34
CA ASP A 190 -20.25 1.27 -5.63
C ASP A 190 -18.91 1.20 -4.88
N ARG A 191 -18.82 0.30 -3.89
CA ARG A 191 -17.69 0.24 -2.96
C ARG A 191 -16.62 -0.64 -3.57
N ASN A 192 -15.99 -0.18 -4.64
CA ASN A 192 -14.79 -0.83 -5.15
C ASN A 192 -13.65 -0.63 -4.13
N ARG A 193 -13.50 -1.58 -3.20
CA ARG A 193 -12.49 -1.58 -2.12
C ARG A 193 -11.07 -1.80 -2.63
N THR A 194 -10.90 -2.21 -3.88
CA THR A 194 -9.60 -2.60 -4.46
C THR A 194 -8.92 -1.43 -5.18
N SER A 195 -9.61 -0.30 -5.35
CA SER A 195 -9.03 0.94 -5.87
C SER A 195 -8.13 1.66 -4.84
N PRO A 196 -6.94 2.14 -5.23
CA PRO A 196 -6.05 2.89 -4.35
C PRO A 196 -6.53 4.31 -4.08
N PHE A 197 -7.26 4.96 -5.00
CA PHE A 197 -7.76 6.31 -4.83
C PHE A 197 -9.23 6.39 -5.26
N ALA A 198 -10.15 6.46 -4.30
CA ALA A 198 -11.58 6.31 -4.59
C ALA A 198 -12.37 7.54 -4.20
N PHE A 199 -13.21 8.05 -5.10
CA PHE A 199 -14.20 9.07 -4.76
C PHE A 199 -15.38 8.43 -4.01
N THR A 200 -15.64 8.89 -2.79
CA THR A 200 -16.67 8.32 -1.89
C THR A 200 -17.77 9.34 -1.59
N GLY A 201 -18.25 9.98 -2.65
CA GLY A 201 -19.43 10.86 -2.66
C GLY A 201 -19.15 12.34 -2.37
N ASN A 202 -18.27 12.65 -1.42
CA ASN A 202 -17.93 14.03 -1.07
C ASN A 202 -16.45 14.25 -0.71
N LYS A 203 -15.59 13.28 -1.02
CA LYS A 203 -14.17 13.23 -0.68
C LYS A 203 -13.50 12.13 -1.51
N PHE A 204 -12.19 12.17 -1.60
CA PHE A 204 -11.40 11.05 -2.07
C PHE A 204 -10.81 10.27 -0.89
N GLU A 205 -10.64 8.96 -1.07
CA GLU A 205 -10.04 8.07 -0.10
C GLU A 205 -8.77 7.47 -0.69
N PHE A 206 -7.61 7.82 -0.13
CA PHE A 206 -6.33 7.26 -0.53
C PHE A 206 -5.99 6.04 0.34
N ARG A 207 -6.21 4.85 -0.23
CA ARG A 207 -6.15 3.54 0.46
C ARG A 207 -4.79 2.85 0.38
N ALA A 208 -3.91 3.35 -0.48
CA ALA A 208 -2.57 2.79 -0.67
C ALA A 208 -1.61 3.08 0.50
N VAL A 209 -1.98 3.98 1.41
CA VAL A 209 -1.17 4.37 2.58
C VAL A 209 -1.07 3.22 3.59
N GLY A 210 0.16 2.88 4.00
CA GLY A 210 0.45 1.82 4.97
C GLY A 210 0.10 2.22 6.41
N SER A 211 -0.15 1.24 7.28
CA SER A 211 -0.51 1.47 8.69
C SER A 211 0.65 1.91 9.58
N GLU A 212 1.91 1.63 9.23
CA GLU A 212 3.09 2.17 9.93
C GLU A 212 3.45 3.57 9.42
N SER A 213 2.88 4.00 8.29
CA SER A 213 3.30 5.21 7.58
C SER A 213 2.87 6.48 8.29
N ASN A 214 3.77 7.47 8.35
CA ASN A 214 3.38 8.84 8.67
C ASN A 214 2.59 9.44 7.50
N VAL A 215 1.31 9.74 7.76
CA VAL A 215 0.36 10.25 6.76
C VAL A 215 0.75 11.62 6.16
N ALA A 216 1.60 12.39 6.82
CA ALA A 216 2.08 13.67 6.29
C ALA A 216 2.83 13.53 4.96
N ALA A 217 3.57 12.43 4.75
CA ALA A 217 4.32 12.21 3.52
C ALA A 217 3.40 12.02 2.27
N PRO A 218 2.45 11.06 2.26
CA PRO A 218 1.51 10.92 1.14
C PRO A 218 0.60 12.14 0.98
N MET A 219 0.21 12.81 2.07
CA MET A 219 -0.61 14.02 1.99
C MET A 219 0.15 15.23 1.43
N THR A 220 1.45 15.36 1.74
CA THR A 220 2.30 16.39 1.11
C THR A 220 2.35 16.20 -0.40
N VAL A 221 2.57 14.96 -0.86
CA VAL A 221 2.61 14.64 -2.28
C VAL A 221 1.26 14.90 -2.96
N LEU A 222 0.16 14.44 -2.37
CA LEU A 222 -1.17 14.63 -2.93
C LEU A 222 -1.54 16.12 -3.03
N ASN A 223 -1.35 16.88 -1.95
CA ASN A 223 -1.64 18.32 -1.94
C ASN A 223 -0.76 19.08 -2.94
N LEU A 224 0.52 18.74 -3.05
CA LEU A 224 1.43 19.36 -4.02
C LEU A 224 1.02 19.05 -5.47
N ALA A 225 0.67 17.80 -5.77
CA ALA A 225 0.20 17.39 -7.09
C ALA A 225 -1.10 18.12 -7.48
N VAL A 226 -2.06 18.22 -6.56
CA VAL A 226 -3.33 18.92 -6.80
C VAL A 226 -3.10 20.43 -6.91
N ALA A 227 -2.25 21.02 -6.07
CA ALA A 227 -1.90 22.44 -6.15
C ALA A 227 -1.28 22.79 -7.49
N ASP A 228 -0.36 21.97 -8.01
CA ASP A 228 0.21 22.19 -9.33
C ASP A 228 -0.82 22.11 -10.44
N GLN A 229 -1.67 21.09 -10.39
CA GLN A 229 -2.70 20.92 -11.38
C GLN A 229 -3.74 22.06 -11.38
N LEU A 230 -4.09 22.60 -10.20
CA LEU A 230 -4.98 23.77 -10.09
C LEU A 230 -4.34 25.05 -10.64
N ASN A 231 -3.04 25.27 -10.41
CA ASN A 231 -2.33 26.43 -10.99
C ASN A 231 -2.20 26.31 -12.52
N ASN A 232 -1.93 25.10 -13.02
CA ASN A 232 -1.90 24.82 -14.45
C ASN A 232 -3.29 25.03 -15.08
N PHE A 233 -4.35 24.58 -14.41
CA PHE A 233 -5.73 24.81 -14.81
C PHE A 233 -6.07 26.29 -14.89
N ALA A 234 -5.78 27.06 -13.82
CA ALA A 234 -6.06 28.49 -13.77
C ALA A 234 -5.34 29.23 -14.92
N SER A 235 -4.05 28.94 -15.13
CA SER A 235 -3.26 29.52 -16.21
C SER A 235 -3.83 29.19 -17.60
N ALA A 236 -4.30 27.96 -17.80
CA ALA A 236 -4.91 27.53 -19.06
C ALA A 236 -6.25 28.23 -19.31
N VAL A 237 -7.08 28.38 -18.28
CA VAL A 237 -8.35 29.11 -18.37
C VAL A 237 -8.13 30.59 -18.65
N ASP A 238 -7.20 31.24 -17.96
CA ASP A 238 -6.89 32.66 -18.18
C ASP A 238 -6.40 32.93 -19.61
N LYS A 239 -5.62 32.01 -20.18
CA LYS A 239 -5.19 32.11 -21.59
C LYS A 239 -6.38 32.12 -22.55
N GLU A 240 -7.37 31.27 -22.33
CA GLU A 240 -8.58 31.22 -23.16
C GLU A 240 -9.44 32.48 -22.98
N ILE A 241 -9.57 32.97 -21.74
CA ILE A 241 -10.30 34.23 -21.45
C ILE A 241 -9.64 35.40 -22.16
N ASN A 242 -8.31 35.50 -22.09
CA ASN A 242 -7.54 36.56 -22.75
C ASN A 242 -7.62 36.49 -24.29
N SER A 243 -7.97 35.31 -24.84
CA SER A 243 -8.26 35.15 -26.28
C SER A 243 -9.68 35.58 -26.68
N GLY A 244 -10.49 36.07 -25.72
CA GLY A 244 -11.86 36.55 -25.93
C GLY A 244 -12.95 35.52 -25.63
N MET A 245 -12.60 34.34 -25.07
CA MET A 245 -13.59 33.34 -24.68
C MET A 245 -14.28 33.71 -23.36
N GLU A 246 -15.58 33.47 -23.27
CA GLU A 246 -16.32 33.64 -22.01
C GLU A 246 -15.81 32.65 -20.95
N ARG A 247 -15.71 33.10 -19.68
CA ARG A 247 -15.08 32.34 -18.58
C ARG A 247 -15.63 30.92 -18.42
N ARG A 248 -16.96 30.72 -18.44
CA ARG A 248 -17.55 29.38 -18.27
C ARG A 248 -17.22 28.48 -19.45
N LEU A 249 -17.25 29.00 -20.68
CA LEU A 249 -16.83 28.27 -21.87
C LEU A 249 -15.35 27.87 -21.81
N ALA A 250 -14.47 28.77 -21.35
CA ALA A 250 -13.05 28.48 -21.14
C ALA A 250 -12.84 27.35 -20.13
N ILE A 251 -13.50 27.41 -18.97
CA ILE A 251 -13.46 26.35 -17.95
C ILE A 251 -13.86 25.00 -18.54
N ILE A 252 -14.99 24.93 -19.25
CA ILE A 252 -15.51 23.68 -19.81
C ILE A 252 -14.59 23.14 -20.91
N LYS A 253 -14.00 24.01 -21.73
CA LYS A 253 -13.00 23.61 -22.73
C LYS A 253 -11.83 22.89 -22.07
N ILE A 254 -11.20 23.51 -21.08
CA ILE A 254 -10.05 22.92 -20.38
C ILE A 254 -10.45 21.64 -19.64
N LEU A 255 -11.63 21.61 -19.01
CA LEU A 255 -12.14 20.42 -18.35
C LEU A 255 -12.26 19.22 -19.29
N ARG A 256 -12.75 19.42 -20.52
CA ARG A 256 -12.84 18.35 -21.53
C ARG A 256 -11.48 17.79 -21.90
N ASP A 257 -10.52 18.68 -22.11
CA ASP A 257 -9.14 18.29 -22.43
C ASP A 257 -8.55 17.45 -21.29
N TYR A 258 -8.85 17.81 -20.03
CA TYR A 258 -8.38 17.07 -18.86
C TYR A 258 -9.09 15.73 -18.68
N ILE A 259 -10.41 15.66 -18.84
CA ILE A 259 -11.17 14.40 -18.80
C ILE A 259 -10.60 13.38 -19.82
N LYS A 260 -10.32 13.84 -21.03
CA LYS A 260 -9.74 13.02 -22.09
C LYS A 260 -8.32 12.59 -21.77
N SER A 261 -7.47 13.53 -21.36
CA SER A 261 -6.04 13.25 -21.10
C SER A 261 -5.78 12.46 -19.82
N SER A 262 -6.66 12.52 -18.81
CA SER A 262 -6.56 11.69 -17.60
C SER A 262 -7.36 10.39 -17.68
N LYS A 263 -7.94 10.05 -18.84
CA LYS A 263 -8.82 8.88 -18.98
C LYS A 263 -8.13 7.57 -18.59
N ALA A 264 -6.83 7.45 -18.86
CA ALA A 264 -6.04 6.27 -18.55
C ALA A 264 -6.13 5.86 -17.07
N VAL A 265 -6.13 6.82 -16.14
CA VAL A 265 -6.10 6.55 -14.69
C VAL A 265 -7.46 6.14 -14.12
N ARG A 266 -8.57 6.41 -14.82
CA ARG A 266 -9.92 6.09 -14.36
C ARG A 266 -10.21 4.59 -14.54
N PHE A 267 -10.56 3.89 -13.47
CA PHE A 267 -10.85 2.46 -13.52
C PHE A 267 -11.93 2.07 -12.51
N GLU A 268 -12.95 1.37 -13.00
CA GLU A 268 -14.15 0.99 -12.23
C GLU A 268 -14.17 -0.50 -11.84
N GLY A 269 -13.35 -1.33 -12.50
CA GLY A 269 -13.35 -2.79 -12.34
C GLY A 269 -12.52 -3.31 -11.15
N ASP A 270 -12.35 -4.64 -11.09
CA ASP A 270 -11.55 -5.26 -10.04
C ASP A 270 -10.04 -5.03 -10.23
N GLY A 271 -9.47 -4.23 -9.32
CA GLY A 271 -8.03 -3.93 -9.29
C GLY A 271 -7.12 -5.13 -9.04
N TYR A 272 -7.64 -6.29 -8.63
CA TYR A 272 -6.84 -7.52 -8.46
C TYR A 272 -6.75 -8.38 -9.72
N SER A 273 -7.63 -8.14 -10.71
CA SER A 273 -7.67 -8.96 -11.90
C SER A 273 -6.36 -8.88 -12.70
N GLU A 274 -5.92 -10.01 -13.25
CA GLU A 274 -4.80 -10.03 -14.21
C GLU A 274 -5.12 -9.19 -15.46
N ASP A 275 -6.40 -9.11 -15.80
CA ASP A 275 -6.91 -8.27 -16.89
C ASP A 275 -6.63 -6.79 -16.61
N TRP A 276 -6.85 -6.32 -15.37
CA TRP A 276 -6.49 -4.96 -15.00
C TRP A 276 -4.99 -4.71 -15.11
N ILE A 277 -4.13 -5.67 -14.74
CA ILE A 277 -2.68 -5.51 -14.86
C ILE A 277 -2.28 -5.30 -16.33
N LYS A 278 -2.80 -6.13 -17.24
CA LYS A 278 -2.54 -6.03 -18.69
C LYS A 278 -3.12 -4.74 -19.27
N GLU A 279 -4.33 -4.38 -18.85
CA GLU A 279 -5.00 -3.17 -19.31
C GLU A 279 -4.25 -1.92 -18.84
N ALA A 280 -3.84 -1.85 -17.58
CA ALA A 280 -3.07 -0.75 -17.01
C ALA A 280 -1.75 -0.53 -17.80
N GLU A 281 -1.05 -1.61 -18.14
CA GLU A 281 0.15 -1.54 -18.98
C GLU A 281 -0.17 -0.98 -20.39
N SER A 282 -1.26 -1.43 -21.03
CA SER A 282 -1.69 -0.89 -22.33
C SER A 282 -2.05 0.60 -22.26
N ARG A 283 -2.57 1.05 -21.10
CA ARG A 283 -2.88 2.44 -20.77
C ARG A 283 -1.64 3.24 -20.32
N LYS A 284 -0.46 2.62 -20.26
CA LYS A 284 0.81 3.21 -19.78
C LYS A 284 0.77 3.66 -18.31
N LEU A 285 -0.04 2.99 -17.49
CA LEU A 285 -0.03 3.19 -16.04
C LEU A 285 1.12 2.38 -15.42
N PRO A 286 1.98 3.02 -14.61
CA PRO A 286 3.07 2.34 -13.94
C PRO A 286 2.58 1.25 -12.96
N HIS A 287 3.23 0.09 -13.00
CA HIS A 287 3.03 -0.99 -12.04
C HIS A 287 4.34 -1.27 -11.29
N ILE A 288 4.66 -0.44 -10.30
CA ILE A 288 5.92 -0.52 -9.56
C ILE A 288 5.70 -1.23 -8.23
N LYS A 289 6.03 -2.53 -8.18
CA LYS A 289 5.68 -3.41 -7.06
C LYS A 289 6.55 -3.20 -5.82
N ASP A 290 7.84 -2.93 -5.98
CA ASP A 290 8.80 -2.84 -4.88
C ASP A 290 9.22 -1.41 -4.54
N THR A 291 9.56 -1.22 -3.26
CA THR A 291 9.95 0.07 -2.71
C THR A 291 11.18 0.69 -3.38
N PRO A 292 12.33 -0.01 -3.60
CA PRO A 292 13.51 0.62 -4.18
C PRO A 292 13.25 1.25 -5.56
N ARG A 293 12.50 0.55 -6.42
CA ARG A 293 12.14 1.06 -7.75
C ARG A 293 11.09 2.18 -7.66
N ALA A 294 10.11 2.07 -6.77
CA ALA A 294 9.09 3.11 -6.59
C ALA A 294 9.72 4.43 -6.13
N LEU A 295 10.67 4.37 -5.19
CA LEU A 295 11.31 5.55 -4.62
C LEU A 295 12.07 6.40 -5.65
N LYS A 296 12.47 5.84 -6.80
CA LYS A 296 13.13 6.61 -7.88
C LYS A 296 12.28 7.78 -8.38
N ALA A 297 10.96 7.72 -8.23
CA ALA A 297 10.09 8.83 -8.61
C ALA A 297 10.46 10.14 -7.88
N TYR A 298 10.96 10.06 -6.64
CA TYR A 298 11.38 11.24 -5.87
C TYR A 298 12.54 12.01 -6.53
N ILE A 299 13.46 11.32 -7.19
CA ILE A 299 14.62 11.95 -7.83
C ILE A 299 14.42 12.23 -9.33
N SER A 300 13.23 11.97 -9.86
CA SER A 300 12.89 12.32 -11.25
C SER A 300 12.97 13.83 -11.47
N LYS A 301 13.35 14.24 -12.69
CA LYS A 301 13.45 15.66 -13.07
C LYS A 301 12.11 16.40 -12.89
N SER A 302 11.00 15.75 -13.23
CA SER A 302 9.65 16.30 -13.05
C SER A 302 9.35 16.56 -11.57
N THR A 303 9.69 15.62 -10.68
CA THR A 303 9.47 15.78 -9.23
C THR A 303 10.37 16.85 -8.62
N LYS A 304 11.67 16.86 -8.95
CA LYS A 304 12.59 17.92 -8.49
C LYS A 304 12.10 19.32 -8.88
N THR A 305 11.63 19.46 -10.12
CA THR A 305 11.05 20.71 -10.63
C THR A 305 9.79 21.08 -9.86
N LEU A 306 8.88 20.11 -9.64
CA LEU A 306 7.64 20.32 -8.89
C LEU A 306 7.91 20.82 -7.47
N TYR A 307 8.75 20.11 -6.70
CA TYR A 307 9.05 20.48 -5.31
C TYR A 307 9.74 21.85 -5.21
N THR A 308 10.68 22.13 -6.11
CA THR A 308 11.41 23.40 -6.12
C THR A 308 10.52 24.57 -6.54
N LYS A 309 9.64 24.38 -7.54
CA LYS A 309 8.65 25.38 -7.99
C LYS A 309 7.79 25.89 -6.83
N TYR A 310 7.32 24.98 -5.97
CA TYR A 310 6.47 25.31 -4.82
C TYR A 310 7.23 25.56 -3.52
N LYS A 311 8.57 25.53 -3.55
CA LYS A 311 9.43 25.72 -2.38
C LYS A 311 9.09 24.76 -1.22
N ILE A 312 8.67 23.53 -1.55
CA ILE A 312 8.38 22.49 -0.55
C ILE A 312 9.67 21.84 -0.07
N CYS A 313 10.56 21.53 -1.00
CA CYS A 313 11.94 21.09 -0.75
C CYS A 313 12.83 21.61 -1.88
N THR A 314 14.09 21.83 -1.56
CA THR A 314 15.18 21.96 -2.53
C THR A 314 15.51 20.59 -3.13
N GLU A 315 16.19 20.58 -4.28
CA GLU A 315 16.64 19.33 -4.90
C GLU A 315 17.51 18.49 -3.94
N ARG A 316 18.41 19.15 -3.20
CA ARG A 316 19.29 18.50 -2.22
C ARG A 316 18.51 17.86 -1.07
N GLU A 317 17.48 18.52 -0.55
CA GLU A 317 16.62 17.95 0.48
C GLU A 317 15.84 16.73 -0.04
N LEU A 318 15.43 16.77 -1.30
CA LEU A 318 14.70 15.67 -1.93
C LEU A 318 15.61 14.45 -2.16
N GLU A 319 16.84 14.67 -2.61
CA GLU A 319 17.87 13.63 -2.71
C GLU A 319 18.20 13.01 -1.35
N ALA A 320 18.39 13.84 -0.32
CA ALA A 320 18.64 13.34 1.04
C ALA A 320 17.46 12.49 1.56
N ARG A 321 16.21 12.91 1.30
CA ARG A 321 15.02 12.12 1.66
C ARG A 321 14.99 10.78 0.92
N TYR A 322 15.31 10.77 -0.37
CA TYR A 322 15.40 9.55 -1.16
C TYR A 322 16.44 8.58 -0.58
N GLU A 323 17.64 9.06 -0.26
CA GLU A 323 18.69 8.27 0.36
C GLU A 323 18.25 7.68 1.71
N ILE A 324 17.65 8.49 2.59
CA ILE A 324 17.14 8.02 3.89
C ILE A 324 16.09 6.91 3.70
N LEU A 325 15.20 7.04 2.73
CA LEU A 325 14.17 6.02 2.45
C LEU A 325 14.79 4.71 1.94
N LEU A 326 15.81 4.79 1.07
CA LEU A 326 16.56 3.61 0.63
C LEU A 326 17.31 2.94 1.79
N GLU A 327 17.99 3.73 2.63
CA GLU A 327 18.67 3.20 3.81
C GLU A 327 17.70 2.49 4.75
N ASN A 328 16.53 3.07 5.00
CA ASN A 328 15.49 2.48 5.83
C ASN A 328 15.02 1.14 5.26
N TYR A 329 14.80 1.07 3.95
CA TYR A 329 14.46 -0.17 3.27
C TYR A 329 15.56 -1.23 3.44
N ILE A 330 16.81 -0.89 3.13
CA ILE A 330 17.97 -1.78 3.26
C ILE A 330 18.07 -2.33 4.68
N LYS A 331 18.00 -1.45 5.69
CA LYS A 331 18.10 -1.84 7.11
C LYS A 331 16.95 -2.76 7.52
N LYS A 332 15.70 -2.47 7.11
CA LYS A 332 14.54 -3.32 7.42
C LYS A 332 14.69 -4.72 6.82
N ILE A 333 15.00 -4.84 5.51
CA ILE A 333 15.19 -6.15 4.86
C ILE A 333 16.40 -6.89 5.43
N GLN A 334 17.48 -6.18 5.75
CA GLN A 334 18.64 -6.77 6.40
C GLN A 334 18.31 -7.36 7.76
N ILE A 335 17.54 -6.64 8.60
CA ILE A 335 17.08 -7.12 9.90
C ILE A 335 16.20 -8.35 9.72
N GLU A 336 15.25 -8.33 8.79
CA GLU A 336 14.39 -9.49 8.51
C GLU A 336 15.21 -10.72 8.12
N SER A 337 16.12 -10.57 7.16
CA SER A 337 17.02 -11.65 6.73
C SER A 337 17.89 -12.19 7.87
N ARG A 338 18.43 -11.31 8.72
CA ARG A 338 19.25 -11.72 9.88
C ARG A 338 18.44 -12.55 10.86
N ILE A 339 17.26 -12.05 11.21
CA ILE A 339 16.43 -12.70 12.21
C ILE A 339 15.87 -14.02 11.66
N MET A 340 15.40 -14.08 10.41
CA MET A 340 15.01 -15.35 9.78
C MET A 340 16.13 -16.40 9.82
N GLY A 341 17.36 -16.00 9.50
CA GLY A 341 18.51 -16.91 9.54
C GLY A 341 18.83 -17.39 10.95
N ASP A 342 18.84 -16.48 11.92
CA ASP A 342 19.07 -16.79 13.33
C ASP A 342 18.03 -17.80 13.85
N LEU A 343 16.77 -17.56 13.57
CA LEU A 343 15.66 -18.37 14.06
C LEU A 343 15.61 -19.73 13.39
N ALA A 344 15.87 -19.78 12.08
CA ALA A 344 16.00 -21.03 11.35
C ALA A 344 17.12 -21.91 11.93
N LEU A 345 18.31 -21.35 12.15
CA LEU A 345 19.49 -22.11 12.59
C LEU A 345 19.45 -22.47 14.08
N ASN A 346 18.96 -21.57 14.94
CA ASN A 346 19.06 -21.72 16.40
C ASN A 346 17.78 -22.26 17.06
N HIS A 347 16.63 -22.17 16.37
CA HIS A 347 15.35 -22.62 16.93
C HIS A 347 14.70 -23.72 16.08
N ILE A 348 14.47 -23.47 14.79
CA ILE A 348 13.72 -24.42 13.94
C ILE A 348 14.50 -25.70 13.69
N ILE A 349 15.71 -25.61 13.13
CA ILE A 349 16.52 -26.78 12.79
C ILE A 349 16.79 -27.67 14.02
N PRO A 350 17.23 -27.13 15.19
CA PRO A 350 17.47 -27.97 16.36
C PRO A 350 16.24 -28.72 16.85
N THR A 351 15.07 -28.08 16.86
CA THR A 351 13.81 -28.76 17.20
C THR A 351 13.48 -29.85 16.17
N SER A 352 13.60 -29.56 14.88
CA SER A 352 13.30 -30.53 13.82
C SER A 352 14.24 -31.75 13.88
N VAL A 353 15.53 -31.55 14.13
CA VAL A 353 16.51 -32.64 14.31
C VAL A 353 16.18 -33.47 15.56
N THR A 354 15.78 -32.82 16.66
CA THR A 354 15.40 -33.52 17.90
C THR A 354 14.22 -34.45 17.63
N TYR A 355 13.18 -33.95 16.95
CA TYR A 355 12.02 -34.76 16.59
C TYR A 355 12.37 -35.86 15.56
N GLN A 356 13.22 -35.55 14.57
CA GLN A 356 13.72 -36.52 13.61
C GLN A 356 14.43 -37.70 14.32
N ASN A 357 15.23 -37.45 15.35
CA ASN A 357 15.87 -38.50 16.13
C ASN A 357 14.86 -39.41 16.86
N MET A 358 13.76 -38.86 17.36
CA MET A 358 12.68 -39.65 17.96
C MET A 358 12.04 -40.58 16.93
N LEU A 359 11.79 -40.09 15.71
CA LEU A 359 11.24 -40.90 14.62
C LEU A 359 12.23 -42.00 14.19
N ILE A 360 13.54 -41.70 14.13
CA ILE A 360 14.57 -42.70 13.82
C ILE A 360 14.59 -43.82 14.87
N GLN A 361 14.51 -43.48 16.16
CA GLN A 361 14.41 -44.46 17.24
C GLN A 361 13.15 -45.33 17.09
N ASN A 362 12.00 -44.73 16.78
CA ASN A 362 10.77 -45.46 16.51
C ASN A 362 10.91 -46.41 15.30
N ALA A 363 11.43 -45.92 14.18
CA ALA A 363 11.63 -46.71 12.97
C ALA A 363 12.54 -47.93 13.21
N ASN A 364 13.64 -47.75 13.96
CA ASN A 364 14.52 -48.84 14.35
C ASN A 364 13.84 -49.84 15.29
N GLY A 365 13.02 -49.37 16.22
CA GLY A 365 12.22 -50.22 17.11
C GLY A 365 11.23 -51.08 16.34
N LEU A 366 10.46 -50.49 15.41
CA LEU A 366 9.53 -51.24 14.54
C LEU A 366 10.26 -52.27 13.68
N LYS A 367 11.41 -51.90 13.11
CA LYS A 367 12.24 -52.82 12.33
C LYS A 367 12.74 -54.00 13.17
N GLY A 368 13.14 -53.76 14.42
CA GLY A 368 13.57 -54.81 15.35
C GLY A 368 12.46 -55.79 15.72
N LEU A 369 11.19 -55.39 15.55
CA LEU A 369 10.00 -56.23 15.72
C LEU A 369 9.48 -56.81 14.40
N GLU A 370 10.22 -56.64 13.29
CA GLU A 370 9.83 -57.06 11.94
C GLU A 370 8.51 -56.43 11.43
N ILE A 371 8.17 -55.24 11.93
CA ILE A 371 6.99 -54.47 11.51
C ILE A 371 7.38 -53.50 10.37
N ASP A 372 6.54 -53.38 9.35
CA ASP A 372 6.74 -52.39 8.28
C ASP A 372 6.80 -50.96 8.84
N ASN A 373 7.85 -50.23 8.49
CA ASN A 373 8.14 -48.88 8.95
C ASN A 373 8.33 -47.88 7.78
N SER A 374 7.93 -48.28 6.57
CA SER A 374 8.07 -47.48 5.35
C SER A 374 7.53 -46.04 5.48
N ALA A 375 6.38 -45.87 6.11
CA ALA A 375 5.75 -44.57 6.34
C ALA A 375 6.56 -43.65 7.28
N VAL A 376 7.17 -44.22 8.32
CA VAL A 376 8.01 -43.46 9.27
C VAL A 376 9.30 -43.02 8.58
N ILE A 377 9.92 -43.91 7.80
CA ILE A 377 11.11 -43.59 7.01
C ILE A 377 10.83 -42.46 6.02
N LYS A 378 9.68 -42.48 5.34
CA LYS A 378 9.29 -41.40 4.42
C LYS A 378 9.19 -40.05 5.14
N THR A 379 8.58 -40.02 6.32
CA THR A 379 8.47 -38.80 7.13
C THR A 379 9.86 -38.26 7.54
N ILE A 380 10.77 -39.16 7.93
CA ILE A 380 12.17 -38.79 8.27
C ILE A 380 12.87 -38.16 7.06
N GLN A 381 12.67 -38.71 5.86
CA GLN A 381 13.23 -38.18 4.60
C GLN A 381 12.69 -36.78 4.30
N GLU A 382 11.38 -36.56 4.40
CA GLU A 382 10.74 -35.26 4.17
C GLU A 382 11.23 -34.19 5.16
N ILE A 383 11.38 -34.55 6.44
CA ILE A 383 11.98 -33.66 7.45
C ILE A 383 13.43 -33.32 7.09
N SER A 384 14.22 -34.32 6.69
CA SER A 384 15.63 -34.12 6.32
C SER A 384 15.76 -33.15 5.15
N GLU A 385 14.95 -33.34 4.11
CA GLU A 385 14.94 -32.48 2.93
C GLU A 385 14.64 -31.02 3.30
N HIS A 386 13.62 -30.78 4.13
CA HIS A 386 13.29 -29.42 4.54
C HIS A 386 14.37 -28.79 5.45
N ILE A 387 15.00 -29.56 6.34
CA ILE A 387 16.13 -29.07 7.13
C ILE A 387 17.28 -28.63 6.21
N ASP A 388 17.63 -29.44 5.20
CA ASP A 388 18.70 -29.13 4.26
C ASP A 388 18.38 -27.89 3.42
N ILE A 389 17.15 -27.76 2.92
CA ILE A 389 16.70 -26.57 2.19
C ILE A 389 16.82 -25.33 3.07
N VAL A 390 16.35 -25.38 4.32
CA VAL A 390 16.45 -24.25 5.26
C VAL A 390 17.90 -23.88 5.49
N LYS A 391 18.73 -24.85 5.87
CA LYS A 391 20.15 -24.65 6.19
C LYS A 391 20.92 -24.02 5.02
N ASN A 392 20.80 -24.60 3.83
CA ASN A 392 21.50 -24.11 2.63
C ASN A 392 21.01 -22.72 2.24
N SER A 393 19.69 -22.49 2.26
CA SER A 393 19.13 -21.18 1.92
C SER A 393 19.57 -20.08 2.90
N VAL A 394 19.72 -20.40 4.19
CA VAL A 394 20.26 -19.43 5.17
C VAL A 394 21.72 -19.09 4.87
N TYR A 395 22.56 -20.08 4.60
CA TYR A 395 23.98 -19.84 4.29
C TYR A 395 24.15 -19.02 3.01
N GLU A 396 23.46 -19.39 1.93
CA GLU A 396 23.49 -18.63 0.68
C GLU A 396 22.99 -17.18 0.89
N MET A 397 21.88 -17.00 1.63
CA MET A 397 21.36 -15.67 1.96
C MET A 397 22.36 -14.83 2.77
N ILE A 398 23.13 -15.44 3.67
CA ILE A 398 24.21 -14.77 4.41
C ILE A 398 25.31 -14.30 3.47
N GLU A 399 25.74 -15.14 2.53
CA GLU A 399 26.78 -14.78 1.55
C GLU A 399 26.32 -13.65 0.62
N GLU A 400 25.06 -13.68 0.16
CA GLU A 400 24.48 -12.60 -0.64
C GLU A 400 24.45 -11.29 0.14
N ARG A 401 24.05 -11.31 1.42
CA ARG A 401 24.14 -10.12 2.28
C ARG A 401 25.57 -9.62 2.42
N LYS A 402 26.57 -10.50 2.60
CA LYS A 402 27.98 -10.11 2.68
C LYS A 402 28.45 -9.43 1.39
N ARG A 403 28.06 -9.95 0.22
CA ARG A 403 28.35 -9.35 -1.09
C ARG A 403 27.69 -7.97 -1.21
N ILE A 404 26.40 -7.87 -0.94
CA ILE A 404 25.60 -6.65 -1.10
C ILE A 404 26.05 -5.53 -0.15
N ASN A 405 26.45 -5.86 1.08
CA ASN A 405 26.92 -4.86 2.04
C ASN A 405 28.19 -4.13 1.59
N LYS A 406 28.96 -4.71 0.65
CA LYS A 406 30.16 -4.09 0.07
C LYS A 406 29.85 -3.08 -1.04
N LEU A 407 28.62 -3.04 -1.54
CA LEU A 407 28.21 -2.05 -2.54
C LEU A 407 28.29 -0.64 -1.92
N THR A 408 28.82 0.32 -2.67
CA THR A 408 28.90 1.72 -2.24
C THR A 408 27.67 2.51 -2.67
N ASP A 409 27.16 2.22 -3.87
CA ASP A 409 25.94 2.83 -4.38
C ASP A 409 24.70 2.33 -3.60
N LEU A 410 23.95 3.29 -3.07
CA LEU A 410 22.84 3.00 -2.16
C LEU A 410 21.62 2.44 -2.91
N GLU A 411 21.35 2.95 -4.11
CA GLU A 411 20.25 2.48 -4.95
C GLU A 411 20.47 1.02 -5.37
N ALA A 412 21.65 0.71 -5.92
CA ALA A 412 22.04 -0.64 -6.29
C ALA A 412 22.01 -1.58 -5.08
N LYS A 413 22.42 -1.10 -3.90
CA LYS A 413 22.32 -1.88 -2.65
C LYS A 413 20.88 -2.18 -2.28
N ALA A 414 19.97 -1.21 -2.37
CA ALA A 414 18.55 -1.40 -2.07
C ALA A 414 17.89 -2.37 -3.05
N VAL A 415 18.17 -2.23 -4.34
CA VAL A 415 17.69 -3.15 -5.39
C VAL A 415 18.23 -4.56 -5.15
N ALA A 416 19.52 -4.72 -4.85
CA ALA A 416 20.10 -6.04 -4.58
C ALA A 416 19.51 -6.69 -3.31
N TYR A 417 19.24 -5.93 -2.25
CA TYR A 417 18.49 -6.45 -1.09
C TYR A 417 17.07 -6.89 -1.44
N CYS A 418 16.40 -6.19 -2.36
CA CYS A 418 15.09 -6.59 -2.86
C CYS A 418 15.16 -7.91 -3.66
N ASP A 419 16.04 -7.97 -4.66
CA ASP A 419 16.02 -9.05 -5.64
C ASP A 419 16.80 -10.27 -5.15
N ASP A 420 18.04 -10.06 -4.71
CA ASP A 420 18.96 -11.15 -4.39
C ASP A 420 18.81 -11.65 -2.95
N VAL A 421 18.10 -10.92 -2.06
CA VAL A 421 17.85 -11.34 -0.67
C VAL A 421 16.38 -11.66 -0.44
N LYS A 422 15.51 -10.63 -0.48
CA LYS A 422 14.08 -10.78 -0.17
C LYS A 422 13.39 -11.74 -1.14
N ASN A 423 13.44 -11.44 -2.44
CA ASN A 423 12.71 -12.22 -3.47
C ASN A 423 13.27 -13.64 -3.63
N LYS A 424 14.60 -13.81 -3.51
CA LYS A 424 15.27 -15.10 -3.69
C LYS A 424 15.09 -16.07 -2.52
N TYR A 425 15.12 -15.59 -1.27
CA TYR A 425 15.23 -16.49 -0.11
C TYR A 425 14.03 -16.51 0.83
N PHE A 426 13.33 -15.39 1.04
CA PHE A 426 12.38 -15.29 2.16
C PHE A 426 11.25 -16.32 2.04
N LYS A 427 10.58 -16.38 0.88
CA LYS A 427 9.51 -17.33 0.61
C LYS A 427 10.00 -18.79 0.65
N LYS A 428 11.19 -19.06 0.11
CA LYS A 428 11.78 -20.41 0.06
C LYS A 428 12.08 -20.95 1.46
N LEU A 429 12.70 -20.11 2.29
CA LEU A 429 12.98 -20.40 3.71
C LEU A 429 11.68 -20.65 4.46
N ARG A 430 10.77 -19.68 4.39
CA ARG A 430 9.48 -19.73 5.08
C ARG A 430 8.68 -20.97 4.72
N TYR A 431 8.58 -21.31 3.43
CA TYR A 431 7.84 -22.49 2.98
C TYR A 431 8.34 -23.78 3.64
N SER A 432 9.66 -23.96 3.73
CA SER A 432 10.24 -25.18 4.34
C SER A 432 10.05 -25.20 5.86
N VAL A 433 10.13 -24.04 6.52
CA VAL A 433 9.80 -23.91 7.96
C VAL A 433 8.33 -24.23 8.21
N ASP A 434 7.42 -23.71 7.40
CA ASP A 434 5.98 -23.97 7.50
C ASP A 434 5.67 -25.47 7.30
N LYS A 435 6.43 -26.17 6.43
CA LYS A 435 6.32 -27.63 6.28
C LYS A 435 6.84 -28.38 7.50
N LEU A 436 7.98 -27.97 8.05
CA LEU A 436 8.50 -28.55 9.30
C LEU A 436 7.51 -28.37 10.46
N GLU A 437 6.78 -27.26 10.55
CA GLU A 437 5.74 -27.04 11.58
C GLU A 437 4.63 -28.09 11.55
N LEU A 438 4.32 -28.65 10.37
CA LEU A 438 3.29 -29.67 10.18
C LEU A 438 3.78 -31.06 10.56
N TYR A 439 5.06 -31.35 10.35
CA TYR A 439 5.65 -32.65 10.67
C TYR A 439 6.04 -32.78 12.14
N VAL A 440 6.60 -31.70 12.71
CA VAL A 440 7.13 -31.70 14.08
C VAL A 440 5.98 -31.60 15.07
N ASP A 441 6.06 -32.42 16.13
CA ASP A 441 5.10 -32.41 17.22
C ASP A 441 4.91 -30.99 17.79
N SER A 442 3.65 -30.63 18.01
CA SER A 442 3.25 -29.32 18.48
C SER A 442 3.77 -29.00 19.88
N GLU A 443 4.02 -30.00 20.72
CA GLU A 443 4.55 -29.78 22.08
C GLU A 443 6.00 -29.29 22.08
N VAL A 444 6.78 -29.69 21.08
CA VAL A 444 8.20 -29.35 20.96
C VAL A 444 8.47 -28.20 20.00
N TRP A 445 7.50 -27.84 19.15
CA TRP A 445 7.63 -26.72 18.22
C TRP A 445 7.96 -25.42 18.96
N PRO A 446 9.03 -24.68 18.57
CA PRO A 446 9.57 -23.64 19.42
C PRO A 446 8.75 -22.35 19.39
N LEU A 447 7.87 -22.18 18.40
CA LEU A 447 7.14 -20.95 18.13
C LEU A 447 5.64 -21.09 18.37
N PRO A 448 4.95 -20.02 18.77
CA PRO A 448 3.49 -20.03 18.76
C PRO A 448 2.97 -20.22 17.33
N LYS A 449 2.08 -21.20 17.15
CA LYS A 449 1.44 -21.44 15.85
C LYS A 449 0.40 -20.37 15.59
N TYR A 450 0.07 -20.14 14.31
CA TYR A 450 -0.90 -19.10 13.93
C TYR A 450 -2.25 -19.25 14.63
N ARG A 451 -2.75 -20.49 14.80
CA ARG A 451 -4.00 -20.76 15.53
C ARG A 451 -3.95 -20.22 16.97
N GLU A 452 -2.77 -20.23 17.58
CA GLU A 452 -2.54 -19.81 18.96
C GLU A 452 -2.50 -18.29 19.05
N LEU A 453 -1.78 -17.67 18.12
CA LEU A 453 -1.71 -16.21 17.99
C LEU A 453 -3.07 -15.58 17.65
N LEU A 454 -3.95 -16.28 16.95
CA LEU A 454 -5.21 -15.74 16.45
C LEU A 454 -6.43 -16.06 17.32
N PHE A 455 -6.49 -17.26 17.92
CA PHE A 455 -7.72 -17.79 18.50
C PHE A 455 -7.60 -18.36 19.91
N ILE A 456 -6.42 -18.83 20.33
CA ILE A 456 -6.31 -19.51 21.62
C ILE A 456 -6.46 -18.49 22.75
N ARG A 457 -7.41 -18.81 23.63
CA ARG A 457 -7.78 -18.08 24.84
C ARG A 457 -7.04 -18.62 26.04
#